data_AF-A0AB39YIA9-F1
#
_entry.id   AF-A0AB39YIA9-F1
#
_cell.length_a   1.000
_cell.length_b   1.000
_cell.length_c   1.000
_cell.angle_alpha   90.00
_cell.angle_beta   90.00
_cell.angle_gamma   90.00
#
_symmetry.space_group_name_H-M   'P 1'
#
loop_
_entity.id
_entity.type
_entity.pdbx_description
1 polymer ?
#
loop_
_entity_poly.entity_id
_entity_poly.type
_entity_poly.pdbx_seq_one_letter_code
_entity_poly.pdbx_strand_id
1 'polypeptide(L)'
;MLPFIFSSQNTQMLDLKAAADRSNRSVDTIRRYIKAGRLPAVRDGRKLYVTADDLDKALSEDRGQLSNASDLKAWAQRMAAEAPPLKPEQIRILRSAFATVSNGDSGP
;
A
#
# COMPACT_ATOMS: atom_id res chain seq x y z
N MET A 1 -18.97 -7.94 -29.42
CA MET A 1 -18.12 -6.75 -29.62
C MET A 1 -18.67 -5.66 -28.70
N LEU A 2 -18.13 -5.53 -27.48
CA LEU A 2 -18.64 -4.58 -26.49
C LEU A 2 -17.98 -3.21 -26.69
N PRO A 3 -18.72 -2.09 -26.60
CA PRO A 3 -18.17 -0.76 -26.78
C PRO A 3 -17.40 -0.33 -25.50
N PHE A 4 -16.15 0.11 -25.69
CA PHE A 4 -15.33 0.70 -24.64
C PHE A 4 -15.81 2.16 -24.45
N ILE A 5 -16.62 2.42 -23.42
CA ILE A 5 -17.10 3.77 -23.11
C ILE A 5 -15.91 4.57 -22.54
N PHE A 6 -15.33 5.45 -23.36
CA PHE A 6 -14.36 6.44 -22.90
C PHE A 6 -15.10 7.53 -22.14
N SER A 7 -15.09 7.45 -20.80
CA SER A 7 -15.52 8.54 -19.95
C SER A 7 -14.49 9.66 -20.06
N SER A 8 -14.87 10.78 -20.66
CA SER A 8 -14.02 11.93 -20.92
C SER A 8 -13.80 12.71 -19.62
N GLN A 9 -12.71 12.42 -18.91
CA GLN A 9 -12.20 13.24 -17.81
C GLN A 9 -10.68 13.36 -17.98
N ASN A 10 -10.26 14.47 -18.58
CA ASN A 10 -8.88 14.96 -18.65
C ASN A 10 -7.77 13.89 -18.68
N THR A 11 -7.52 13.29 -19.86
CA THR A 11 -6.51 12.24 -20.04
C THR A 11 -5.09 12.80 -19.89
N GLN A 12 -4.67 13.04 -18.65
CA GLN A 12 -3.32 13.44 -18.34
C GLN A 12 -2.39 12.25 -18.59
N MET A 13 -1.59 12.34 -19.66
CA MET A 13 -0.52 11.39 -19.94
C MET A 13 0.67 11.68 -19.02
N LEU A 14 1.08 10.67 -18.27
CA LEU A 14 2.22 10.72 -17.36
C LEU A 14 3.32 9.84 -17.92
N ASP A 15 4.53 10.38 -18.02
CA ASP A 15 5.69 9.49 -18.18
C ASP A 15 5.91 8.67 -16.90
N LEU A 16 6.70 7.60 -17.00
CA LEU A 16 6.87 6.70 -15.85
C LEU A 16 7.46 7.37 -14.61
N LYS A 17 8.20 8.47 -14.77
CA LYS A 17 8.76 9.21 -13.63
C LYS A 17 7.66 10.02 -12.95
N ALA A 18 6.88 10.78 -13.71
CA ALA A 18 5.74 11.52 -13.19
C ALA A 18 4.68 10.59 -12.56
N ALA A 19 4.47 9.41 -13.14
CA ALA A 19 3.58 8.39 -12.59
C ALA A 19 4.12 7.83 -11.25
N ALA A 20 5.43 7.61 -11.13
CA ALA A 20 6.08 7.19 -9.89
C ALA A 20 5.92 8.22 -8.78
N ASP A 21 6.22 9.48 -9.09
CA ASP A 21 6.11 10.60 -8.16
C ASP A 21 4.65 10.79 -7.70
N ARG A 22 3.68 10.73 -8.64
CA ARG A 22 2.25 10.84 -8.33
C ARG A 22 1.74 9.73 -7.41
N SER A 23 2.14 8.49 -7.70
CA SER A 23 1.63 7.32 -6.98
C SER A 23 2.41 6.98 -5.70
N ASN A 24 3.52 7.69 -5.44
CA ASN A 24 4.49 7.34 -4.41
C ASN A 24 4.96 5.87 -4.52
N ARG A 25 5.18 5.40 -5.76
CA ARG A 25 5.68 4.06 -6.08
C ARG A 25 6.96 4.15 -6.90
N SER A 26 7.74 3.08 -6.89
CA SER A 26 8.93 3.02 -7.74
C SER A 26 8.55 2.86 -9.23
N VAL A 27 9.38 3.40 -10.12
CA VAL A 27 9.28 3.19 -11.57
C VAL A 27 9.26 1.70 -11.91
N ASP A 28 10.01 0.88 -11.18
CA ASP A 28 10.06 -0.58 -11.34
C ASP A 28 8.70 -1.24 -11.03
N THR A 29 7.99 -0.75 -10.02
CA THR A 29 6.63 -1.22 -9.72
C THR A 29 5.71 -0.93 -10.89
N ILE A 30 5.76 0.29 -11.43
CA ILE A 30 4.94 0.69 -12.58
C ILE A 30 5.30 -0.16 -13.81
N ARG A 31 6.58 -0.37 -14.10
CA ARG A 31 7.04 -1.25 -15.18
C ARG A 31 6.56 -2.69 -15.00
N ARG A 32 6.57 -3.22 -13.76
CA ARG A 32 6.06 -4.55 -13.45
C ARG A 32 4.57 -4.66 -13.79
N TYR A 33 3.78 -3.66 -13.44
CA TYR A 33 2.34 -3.63 -13.73
C TYR A 33 2.06 -3.59 -15.24
N ILE A 34 2.80 -2.78 -15.99
CA ILE A 34 2.71 -2.73 -17.45
C ILE A 34 3.06 -4.09 -18.05
N LYS A 35 4.19 -4.70 -17.63
CA LYS A 35 4.62 -6.03 -18.09
C LYS A 35 3.60 -7.13 -17.75
N ALA A 36 2.93 -7.02 -16.61
CA ALA A 36 1.88 -7.94 -16.19
C ALA A 36 0.53 -7.70 -16.88
N GLY A 37 0.42 -6.70 -17.77
CA GLY A 37 -0.82 -6.33 -18.43
C GLY A 37 -1.87 -5.66 -17.53
N ARG A 38 -1.47 -5.27 -16.30
CA ARG A 38 -2.36 -4.65 -15.31
C ARG A 38 -2.47 -3.13 -15.44
N LEU A 39 -1.55 -2.52 -16.19
CA LEU A 39 -1.55 -1.08 -16.43
C LEU A 39 -1.33 -0.83 -17.94
N PRO A 40 -2.36 -0.35 -18.65
CA PRO A 40 -2.23 0.12 -20.02
C PRO A 40 -1.13 1.19 -20.13
N ALA A 41 -0.29 1.05 -21.15
CA ALA A 41 0.75 2.03 -21.46
C ALA A 41 0.85 2.27 -22.96
N VAL A 42 1.09 3.52 -23.32
CA VAL A 42 1.34 3.95 -24.68
C VAL A 42 2.83 4.25 -24.82
N ARG A 43 3.44 3.74 -25.89
CA ARG A 43 4.82 4.06 -26.24
C ARG A 43 4.84 5.22 -27.23
N ASP A 44 5.56 6.27 -26.89
CA ASP A 44 5.89 7.37 -27.80
C ASP A 44 7.41 7.52 -27.88
N GLY A 45 7.95 7.16 -29.05
CA GLY A 45 9.37 7.00 -29.30
C GLY A 45 10.07 6.07 -28.29
N ARG A 46 10.94 6.65 -27.47
CA ARG A 46 11.73 5.93 -26.44
C ARG A 46 11.07 5.94 -25.06
N LYS A 47 9.96 6.66 -24.88
CA LYS A 47 9.29 6.82 -23.59
C LYS A 47 7.99 6.02 -23.54
N LEU A 48 7.65 5.61 -22.33
CA LEU A 48 6.36 4.98 -22.00
C LEU A 48 5.54 5.97 -21.19
N TYR A 49 4.27 6.03 -21.53
CA TYR A 49 3.28 6.88 -20.90
C TYR A 49 2.12 6.05 -20.41
N VAL A 50 1.54 6.46 -19.29
CA VAL A 50 0.33 5.89 -18.72
C VAL A 50 -0.66 7.03 -18.51
N THR A 51 -1.95 6.73 -18.53
CA THR A 51 -2.95 7.72 -18.13
C THR A 51 -2.99 7.78 -16.61
N ALA A 52 -3.28 8.96 -16.06
CA ALA A 52 -3.50 9.12 -14.62
C ALA A 52 -4.64 8.20 -14.12
N ASP A 53 -5.73 8.09 -14.89
CA ASP A 53 -6.89 7.26 -14.55
C ASP A 53 -6.57 5.77 -14.48
N ASP A 54 -5.85 5.23 -15.48
CA ASP A 54 -5.48 3.81 -15.49
C ASP A 54 -4.46 3.50 -14.40
N LEU A 55 -3.57 4.44 -14.08
CA LEU A 55 -2.65 4.34 -12.96
C LEU A 55 -3.42 4.25 -11.63
N ASP A 56 -4.36 5.15 -11.40
CA ASP A 56 -5.15 5.20 -10.17
C ASP A 56 -6.02 3.94 -10.02
N LYS A 57 -6.59 3.42 -11.11
CA LYS A 57 -7.34 2.14 -11.12
C LYS A 57 -6.44 0.96 -10.79
N ALA A 58 -5.33 0.80 -11.51
CA ALA A 58 -4.45 -0.35 -11.35
C ALA A 58 -3.87 -0.46 -9.93
N LEU A 59 -3.57 0.69 -9.30
CA LEU A 59 -3.04 0.73 -7.93
C LEU A 59 -4.12 0.59 -6.85
N SER A 60 -5.37 0.91 -7.17
CA SER A 60 -6.49 0.72 -6.24
C SER A 60 -6.84 -0.76 -6.09
N GLU A 61 -6.69 -1.56 -7.15
CA GLU A 61 -6.87 -3.02 -7.11
C GLU A 61 -5.82 -3.73 -6.23
N ASP A 62 -4.58 -3.23 -6.19
CA ASP A 62 -3.50 -3.83 -5.39
C ASP A 62 -3.64 -3.57 -3.88
N ARG A 63 -4.43 -2.57 -3.48
CA ARG A 63 -4.77 -2.35 -2.05
C ARG A 63 -5.66 -3.46 -1.48
N GLY A 64 -6.19 -4.34 -2.31
CA GLY A 64 -7.07 -5.46 -1.92
C GLY A 64 -6.40 -6.59 -1.12
N GLN A 65 -5.07 -6.66 -1.00
CA GLN A 65 -4.43 -7.74 -0.26
C GLN A 65 -4.31 -7.51 1.25
N LEU A 66 -4.48 -6.27 1.74
CA LEU A 66 -4.63 -5.92 3.16
C LEU A 66 -5.58 -4.72 3.25
N SER A 67 -6.79 -4.84 2.69
CA SER A 67 -7.67 -3.68 2.48
C SER A 67 -8.44 -3.22 3.72
N ASN A 68 -8.54 -4.02 4.79
CA ASN A 68 -9.32 -3.61 5.96
C ASN A 68 -8.53 -3.75 7.27
N ALA A 69 -8.66 -2.77 8.16
CA ALA A 69 -8.15 -2.86 9.53
C ALA A 69 -8.65 -4.11 10.27
N SER A 70 -9.82 -4.63 9.88
CA SER A 70 -10.37 -5.90 10.34
C SER A 70 -9.52 -7.10 9.89
N ASP A 71 -9.02 -7.09 8.64
CA ASP A 71 -8.18 -8.17 8.10
C ASP A 71 -6.80 -8.16 8.76
N LEU A 72 -6.25 -6.97 9.01
CA LEU A 72 -5.00 -6.83 9.76
C LEU A 72 -5.15 -7.30 11.21
N LYS A 73 -6.26 -6.94 11.88
CA LYS A 73 -6.55 -7.39 13.25
C LYS A 73 -6.73 -8.90 13.32
N ALA A 74 -7.47 -9.49 12.38
CA ALA A 74 -7.67 -10.93 12.31
C ALA A 74 -6.36 -11.68 12.04
N TRP A 75 -5.52 -11.15 11.15
CA TRP A 75 -4.17 -11.68 10.94
C TRP A 75 -3.32 -11.59 12.21
N ALA A 76 -3.29 -10.43 12.87
CA ALA A 76 -2.53 -10.23 14.09
C ALA A 76 -2.97 -11.18 15.22
N GLN A 77 -4.28 -11.43 15.34
CA GLN A 77 -4.84 -12.39 16.30
C GLN A 77 -4.40 -13.83 16.01
N ARG A 78 -4.39 -14.24 14.73
CA ARG A 78 -3.89 -15.57 14.33
C ARG A 78 -2.41 -15.74 14.66
N MET A 79 -1.58 -14.75 14.29
CA MET A 79 -0.15 -14.77 14.59
C MET A 79 0.13 -14.78 16.10
N ALA A 80 -0.65 -14.02 16.88
CA ALA A 80 -0.53 -14.01 18.34
C ALA A 80 -0.93 -15.35 18.98
N ALA A 81 -1.90 -16.07 18.41
CA ALA A 81 -2.30 -17.40 18.89
C ALA A 81 -1.25 -18.49 18.61
N GLU A 82 -0.50 -18.35 17.51
CA GLU A 82 0.59 -19.27 17.14
C GLU A 82 1.93 -18.91 17.81
N ALA A 83 2.04 -17.71 18.39
CA ALA A 83 3.26 -17.25 19.02
C ALA A 83 3.57 -18.03 20.32
N PRO A 84 4.84 -18.38 20.57
CA PRO A 84 5.26 -18.89 21.88
C PRO A 84 4.89 -17.91 23.00
N PRO A 85 4.57 -18.41 24.21
CA PRO A 85 4.32 -17.54 25.36
C PRO A 85 5.56 -16.68 25.64
N LEU A 86 5.32 -15.42 26.02
CA LEU A 86 6.40 -14.51 26.40
C LEU A 86 7.17 -15.10 27.59
N LYS A 87 8.50 -15.04 27.50
CA LYS A 87 9.35 -15.51 28.59
C LYS A 87 9.22 -14.58 29.81
N PRO A 88 9.41 -15.09 31.04
CA PRO A 88 9.25 -14.30 32.26
C PRO A 88 10.06 -12.99 32.28
N GLU A 89 11.28 -13.00 31.71
CA GLU A 89 12.12 -11.81 31.60
C GLU A 89 11.53 -10.74 30.67
N GLN A 90 10.87 -11.14 29.57
CA GLN A 90 10.20 -10.22 28.64
C GLN A 90 8.98 -9.58 29.30
N ILE A 91 8.21 -10.37 30.05
CA ILE A 91 7.05 -9.87 30.82
C ILE A 91 7.51 -8.83 31.85
N ARG A 92 8.64 -9.06 32.53
CA ARG A 92 9.19 -8.11 33.49
C ARG A 92 9.57 -6.77 32.84
N ILE A 93 10.24 -6.81 31.69
CA ILE A 93 10.63 -5.60 30.94
C ILE A 93 9.39 -4.81 30.51
N LEU A 94 8.39 -5.50 29.93
CA LEU A 94 7.15 -4.87 29.49
C LEU A 94 6.42 -4.20 30.66
N ARG A 95 6.29 -4.90 31.80
CA ARG A 95 5.67 -4.34 33.02
C ARG A 95 6.39 -3.10 33.51
N SER A 96 7.73 -3.10 33.55
CA SER A 96 8.49 -1.92 33.97
C SER A 96 8.30 -0.73 33.03
N ALA A 97 8.29 -0.96 31.72
CA ALA A 97 8.14 0.12 30.73
C ALA A 97 6.76 0.79 30.81
N PHE A 98 5.69 0.02 30.99
CA PHE A 98 4.33 0.57 31.12
C PHE A 98 4.09 1.21 32.50
N ALA A 99 4.70 0.70 33.58
CA ALA A 99 4.61 1.33 34.90
C ALA A 99 5.26 2.72 34.92
N THR A 100 6.37 2.91 34.20
CA THR A 100 7.02 4.23 34.06
C THR A 100 6.14 5.21 33.29
N VAL A 101 5.39 4.76 32.28
CA VAL A 101 4.45 5.60 31.52
C VAL A 101 3.24 6.01 32.38
N SER A 102 2.69 5.11 33.20
CA SER A 102 1.53 5.43 34.05
C SER A 102 1.87 6.32 35.26
N ASN A 103 3.13 6.36 35.69
CA ASN A 103 3.58 7.21 36.79
C ASN A 103 4.09 8.60 36.35
N GLY A 104 4.08 8.88 35.03
CA GLY A 104 4.56 10.15 34.46
C GLY A 104 3.50 11.26 34.33
N ASP A 105 2.24 11.00 34.70
CA ASP A 105 1.12 11.95 34.54
C ASP A 105 0.60 12.51 35.88
N SER A 106 1.50 12.73 36.84
CA SER A 106 1.24 13.59 38.00
C SER A 106 2.12 14.83 37.89
N GLY A 107 1.77 15.71 36.94
CA GLY A 107 2.30 17.07 36.89
C GLY A 107 1.54 17.98 37.86
N PRO A 108 2.22 18.90 38.58
CA PRO A 108 1.59 19.92 39.42
C PRO A 108 0.82 20.97 38.61
#